data_AF-A0A220W592-F1
#
_entry.id   AF-A0A220W592-F1
#
_cell.length_a   1.000
_cell.length_b   1.000
_cell.length_c   1.000
_cell.angle_alpha   90.00
_cell.angle_beta   90.00
_cell.angle_gamma   90.00
#
_symmetry.space_group_name_H-M   'P 1'
#
loop_
_entity.id
_entity.type
_entity.pdbx_description
1 polymer ?
#
loop_
_entity_poly.entity_id
_entity_poly.type
_entity_poly.pdbx_seq_one_letter_code
_entity_poly.pdbx_strand_id
1 'polypeptide(L)' 'MRVKASTCREQEAHHLGLAVNDPLESRRKVAAAAAKAWGLEAIQAEKRESGHISPRDRLDAEITLEFAGESDDDASRGEV' A
#
# COMPACT_ATOMS: atom_id res chain seq x y z
N MET A 1 5.25 -0.53 -6.33
CA MET A 1 5.17 0.89 -5.92
C MET A 1 4.20 1.00 -4.75
N ARG A 2 4.64 1.42 -3.56
CA ARG A 2 3.76 1.58 -2.38
C ARG A 2 3.17 2.99 -2.39
N VAL A 3 1.87 3.12 -2.15
CA VAL A 3 1.17 4.41 -2.15
C VAL A 3 1.49 5.16 -0.84
N LYS A 4 1.75 6.46 -0.93
CA LYS A 4 2.05 7.30 0.24
C LYS A 4 0.80 7.60 1.05
N ALA A 5 0.98 7.88 2.34
CA ALA A 5 -0.09 8.31 3.24
C ALA A 5 -0.84 9.53 2.70
N SER A 6 -0.10 10.54 2.22
CA SER A 6 -0.69 11.77 1.66
C SER A 6 -1.63 11.49 0.48
N THR A 7 -1.21 10.64 -0.47
CA THR A 7 -2.05 10.25 -1.61
C THR A 7 -3.29 9.50 -1.16
N CYS A 8 -3.19 8.63 -0.14
CA CYS A 8 -4.36 7.94 0.39
C CYS A 8 -5.35 8.92 1.05
N ARG A 9 -4.86 9.95 1.75
CA ARG A 9 -5.69 11.02 2.34
C ARG A 9 -6.35 11.90 1.29
N GLU A 10 -5.64 12.24 0.22
CA GLU A 10 -6.20 12.97 -0.92
C GLU A 10 -7.37 12.20 -1.55
N GLN A 11 -7.20 10.89 -1.74
CA GLN A 11 -8.26 10.04 -2.30
C GLN A 11 -9.45 9.87 -1.35
N GLU A 12 -9.20 9.69 -0.05
CA GLU A 12 -10.25 9.68 0.98
C GLU A 12 -11.11 10.96 0.89
N ALA A 13 -10.47 12.13 0.86
CA ALA A 13 -11.16 13.42 0.77
C ALA A 13 -11.97 13.57 -0.53
N HIS A 14 -11.39 13.17 -1.67
CA HIS A 14 -12.08 13.19 -2.96
C HIS A 14 -13.34 12.32 -2.94
N HIS A 15 -13.24 11.08 -2.43
CA HIS A 15 -14.36 10.17 -2.36
C HIS A 15 -15.42 10.58 -1.33
N LEU A 16 -15.04 11.23 -0.23
CA LEU A 16 -15.99 11.88 0.68
C LEU A 16 -16.76 13.00 -0.03
N GLY A 17 -16.09 13.81 -0.84
CA GLY A 17 -16.73 14.84 -1.67
C GLY A 17 -17.77 14.24 -2.62
N LEU A 18 -17.43 13.13 -3.28
CA LEU A 18 -18.38 12.41 -4.14
C LEU A 18 -19.54 11.78 -3.35
N ALA A 19 -19.27 11.24 -2.16
CA ALA A 19 -20.29 10.62 -1.31
C ALA A 19 -21.36 11.62 -0.85
N VAL A 20 -21.01 12.90 -0.72
CA VAL A 20 -21.94 13.97 -0.35
C VAL A 20 -22.71 14.49 -1.56
N ASN A 21 -22.02 14.70 -2.69
CA ASN A 21 -22.55 15.51 -3.80
C ASN A 21 -23.07 14.70 -5.00
N ASP A 22 -22.84 13.39 -5.08
CA ASP A 22 -23.29 12.61 -6.25
C ASP A 22 -24.84 12.51 -6.28
N PRO A 23 -25.47 12.81 -7.43
CA PRO A 23 -26.93 12.79 -7.56
C PRO A 23 -27.54 11.38 -7.41
N LEU A 24 -26.75 10.32 -7.61
CA LEU A 24 -27.21 8.95 -7.50
C LEU A 24 -26.83 8.36 -6.14
N GLU A 25 -27.83 7.91 -5.37
CA GLU A 25 -27.61 7.27 -4.06
C GLU A 25 -26.70 6.04 -4.14
N SER A 26 -26.82 5.25 -5.21
CA SER A 26 -25.95 4.08 -5.43
C SER A 26 -24.48 4.48 -5.54
N ARG A 27 -24.18 5.58 -6.23
CA ARG A 27 -22.81 6.10 -6.35
C ARG A 27 -22.31 6.72 -5.06
N ARG A 28 -23.17 7.43 -4.31
CA ARG A 28 -22.83 7.92 -2.97
C ARG A 28 -22.41 6.80 -2.03
N LYS A 29 -23.11 5.66 -2.05
CA LYS A 29 -22.75 4.47 -1.26
C LYS A 29 -21.40 3.90 -1.66
N VAL A 30 -21.13 3.77 -2.96
CA VAL A 30 -19.83 3.30 -3.48
C VAL A 30 -18.71 4.27 -3.11
N ALA A 31 -18.93 5.57 -3.26
CA ALA A 31 -17.97 6.60 -2.89
C ALA A 31 -17.67 6.59 -1.39
N ALA A 32 -18.67 6.43 -0.53
CA ALA A 32 -18.46 6.30 0.92
C ALA A 32 -17.65 5.05 1.29
N ALA A 33 -17.90 3.92 0.63
CA ALA A 33 -17.13 2.69 0.82
C ALA A 33 -15.67 2.87 0.35
N ALA A 34 -15.46 3.52 -0.80
CA ALA A 34 -14.13 3.83 -1.31
C ALA A 34 -13.38 4.78 -0.37
N ALA A 35 -14.03 5.84 0.12
CA ALA A 35 -13.44 6.76 1.09
C ALA A 35 -12.96 6.02 2.34
N LYS A 36 -13.79 5.13 2.89
CA LYS A 36 -13.42 4.30 4.05
C LYS A 36 -12.20 3.40 3.76
N ALA A 37 -12.16 2.78 2.57
CA ALA A 37 -11.01 1.94 2.17
C ALA A 37 -9.72 2.75 2.07
N TRP A 38 -9.78 3.95 1.46
CA TRP A 38 -8.64 4.86 1.38
C TRP A 38 -8.18 5.37 2.74
N GLY A 39 -9.10 5.69 3.66
CA GLY A 39 -8.76 6.08 5.02
C GLY A 39 -8.05 4.96 5.81
N LEU A 40 -8.45 3.70 5.61
CA LEU A 40 -7.75 2.56 6.21
C LEU A 40 -6.35 2.36 5.62
N GLU A 41 -6.20 2.49 4.30
CA GLU A 41 -4.89 2.41 3.65
C GLU A 41 -3.98 3.57 4.05
N ALA A 42 -4.52 4.78 4.25
CA ALA A 42 -3.77 5.92 4.76
C ALA A 42 -3.15 5.62 6.13
N ILE A 43 -3.92 5.07 7.07
CA ILE A 43 -3.41 4.67 8.39
C ILE A 43 -2.30 3.63 8.26
N GLN A 44 -2.44 2.66 7.35
CA GLN A 44 -1.41 1.65 7.13
C GLN A 44 -0.15 2.26 6.49
N ALA A 45 -0.31 3.17 5.54
CA ALA A 45 0.79 3.90 4.91
C ALA A 45 1.51 4.79 5.93
N GLU A 46 0.79 5.51 6.79
CA GLU A 46 1.35 6.31 7.90
C GLU A 46 2.20 5.44 8.83
N LYS A 47 1.73 4.24 9.18
CA LYS A 47 2.50 3.29 9.99
C LYS A 47 3.81 2.88 9.30
N ARG A 48 3.74 2.50 8.03
CA ARG A 48 4.93 2.10 7.24
C ARG A 48 5.92 3.25 7.12
N GLU A 49 5.44 4.46 6.83
CA GLU A 49 6.27 5.67 6.68
C GLU A 49 6.90 6.09 8.01
N SER A 50 6.21 5.89 9.13
CA SER A 50 6.74 6.16 10.48
C SER A 50 7.77 5.12 10.95
N GLY A 51 8.21 4.21 10.07
CA GLY A 51 9.19 3.17 10.41
C GLY A 51 8.63 1.98 11.18
N HIS A 52 7.30 1.88 11.36
CA HIS A 52 6.68 0.65 11.85
C HIS A 52 6.67 -0.38 10.73
N ILE A 53 7.78 -1.10 10.61
CA ILE A 53 7.87 -2.32 9.81
C ILE A 53 7.11 -3.41 10.56
N SER A 54 6.04 -3.93 9.96
CA SER A 54 5.34 -5.06 10.56
C SER A 54 6.25 -6.29 10.55
N PRO A 55 6.10 -7.24 11.49
CA PRO A 55 6.85 -8.50 11.47
C PRO A 55 6.76 -9.24 10.12
N ARG A 56 5.62 -9.09 9.42
CA ARG A 56 5.41 -9.65 8.08
C ARG A 56 6.22 -8.91 7.01
N ASP A 57 6.25 -7.58 7.05
CA ASP A 57 7.10 -6.80 6.14
C ASP A 57 8.59 -7.10 6.34
N ARG A 58 9.00 -7.38 7.58
CA ARG A 58 10.36 -7.80 7.88
C ARG A 58 10.67 -9.16 7.27
N LEU A 59 9.79 -10.14 7.46
CA LEU A 59 9.96 -11.48 6.88
C LEU A 59 9.99 -11.43 5.35
N ASP A 60 9.09 -10.66 4.73
CA ASP A 60 9.08 -10.47 3.27
C ASP A 60 10.40 -9.84 2.77
N ALA A 61 10.98 -8.91 3.54
CA ALA A 61 12.28 -8.31 3.23
C ALA A 61 13.44 -9.30 3.40
N GLU A 62 13.43 -10.11 4.46
CA GLU A 62 14.42 -11.18 4.69
C GLU A 62 14.37 -12.22 3.57
N ILE A 63 13.18 -12.65 3.15
CA ILE A 63 12.98 -13.56 2.00
C ILE A 63 13.51 -12.93 0.71
N THR A 64 13.20 -11.66 0.45
CA THR A 64 13.68 -10.96 -0.75
C THR A 64 15.22 -10.89 -0.78
N LEU A 65 15.86 -10.70 0.38
CA LEU A 65 17.32 -10.70 0.51
C LEU A 65 17.92 -12.09 0.27
N GLU A 66 17.29 -13.15 0.76
CA GLU A 66 17.72 -14.54 0.52
C GLU A 66 17.74 -14.86 -0.97
N PHE A 67 16.65 -14.58 -1.70
CA PHE A 67 16.57 -14.80 -3.15
C PHE A 67 17.58 -13.97 -3.96
N ALA A 68 17.87 -12.74 -3.52
CA ALA A 68 18.88 -11.90 -4.17
C ALA A 68 20.28 -12.50 -4.00
N GLY A 69 20.61 -13.00 -2.81
CA GLY A 69 21.88 -13.66 -2.53
C GLY A 69 22.07 -14.95 -3.32
N GLU A 70 21.03 -15.77 -3.47
CA GLU A 70 21.09 -17.00 -4.28
C GLU A 70 21.37 -16.71 -5.77
N SER A 71 20.87 -15.59 -6.30
CA SER A 71 21.08 -15.20 -7.70
C SER A 71 22.54 -14.78 -7.99
N ASP A 72 23.20 -14.13 -7.02
CA ASP A 72 24.64 -13.78 -7.12
C ASP A 72 25.54 -15.01 -6.96
N ASP A 73 25.14 -15.97 -6.11
CA ASP A 73 25.88 -17.23 -5.89
C ASP A 73 25.78 -18.17 -7.11
N ASP A 74 24.61 -18.21 -7.78
CA ASP A 74 24.42 -18.96 -9.04
C ASP A 74 25.23 -18.35 -10.20
N ALA A 75 25.25 -17.01 -10.32
CA ALA A 75 26.08 -16.31 -11.31
C ALA A 75 27.58 -16.58 -11.10
N SER A 76 28.03 -16.69 -9.86
CA SER A 76 29.42 -16.96 -9.51
C SER A 76 29.85 -18.42 -9.72
N ARG A 77 28.90 -19.36 -9.84
CA ARG A 77 29.15 -20.79 -10.07
C ARG A 77 29.04 -21.21 -11.54
N GLY A 78 28.63 -20.31 -12.42
CA GLY A 78 28.48 -20.55 -13.87
C GLY A 78 29.75 -20.36 -14.72
N GLU A 79 30.84 -19.86 -14.15
CA GLU A 79 32.15 -19.77 -14.83
C GLU A 79 33.02 -20.99 -14.47
N VAL A 80 32.82 -22.12 -15.16
CA VAL A 80 33.77 -23.24 -15.25
C VAL A 80 33.86 -23.75 -16.69
#